data_AF-A0A1F1I770-F1
#
_entry.id   AF-A0A1F1I770-F1
#
_cell.length_a   1.000
_cell.length_b   1.000
_cell.length_c   1.000
_cell.angle_alpha   90.00
_cell.angle_beta   90.00
_cell.angle_gamma   90.00
#
_symmetry.space_group_name_H-M   'P 1'
#
loop_
_entity.id
_entity.type
_entity.pdbx_description
1 polymer ?
#
loop_
_entity_poly.entity_id
_entity_poly.type
_entity_poly.pdbx_seq_one_letter_code
_entity_poly.pdbx_strand_id
1 'polypeptide(L)' 'MAQILVRGLDEQVKQALVSRAAANGRSMEAEARAILTAAVAPRNVALEVMERGQADDGLDGLVVPERTDDARWADIG' A
#
# COMPACT_ATOMS: atom_id res chain seq x y z
N MET A 1 -9.64 -21.08 8.29
CA MET A 1 -10.16 -20.25 7.20
C MET A 1 -11.29 -19.41 7.75
N ALA A 2 -11.20 -18.08 7.62
CA ALA A 2 -12.34 -17.20 7.87
C ALA A 2 -13.14 -17.04 6.57
N GLN A 3 -14.46 -16.86 6.67
CA GLN A 3 -15.35 -16.72 5.51
C GLN A 3 -16.13 -15.41 5.64
N ILE A 4 -16.29 -14.71 4.52
CA ILE A 4 -17.05 -13.45 4.45
C ILE A 4 -18.11 -13.61 3.35
N LEU A 5 -19.36 -13.30 3.67
CA LEU A 5 -20.47 -13.23 2.73
C LEU A 5 -20.80 -11.75 2.46
N VAL A 6 -20.58 -11.28 1.25
CA VAL A 6 -20.95 -9.92 0.82
C VAL A 6 -22.34 -9.97 0.20
N ARG A 7 -23.33 -9.35 0.85
CA ARG A 7 -24.72 -9.25 0.36
C ARG A 7 -24.91 -7.95 -0.40
N GLY A 8 -25.76 -7.97 -1.43
CA GLY A 8 -26.08 -6.78 -2.23
C GLY A 8 -24.91 -6.25 -3.06
N LEU A 9 -23.97 -7.12 -3.43
CA LEU A 9 -22.88 -6.74 -4.34
C LEU A 9 -23.45 -6.43 -5.72
N ASP A 10 -23.13 -5.24 -6.24
CA ASP A 10 -23.50 -4.86 -7.60
C ASP A 10 -22.96 -5.89 -8.61
N GLU A 11 -23.79 -6.30 -9.57
CA GLU A 11 -23.42 -7.27 -10.58
C GLU A 11 -22.25 -6.77 -11.44
N GLN A 12 -22.15 -5.46 -11.70
CA GLN A 12 -21.02 -4.88 -12.42
C GLN A 12 -19.71 -5.09 -11.66
N VAL A 13 -19.72 -4.96 -10.33
CA VAL A 13 -18.54 -5.18 -9.49
C VAL A 13 -18.14 -6.65 -9.52
N LYS A 14 -19.11 -7.57 -9.46
CA LYS A 14 -18.85 -9.00 -9.58
C LYS A 14 -18.22 -9.35 -10.93
N GLN A 15 -18.75 -8.81 -12.04
CA GLN A 15 -18.20 -9.04 -13.37
C GLN A 15 -16.77 -8.50 -13.50
N ALA A 16 -16.51 -7.29 -12.98
CA ALA A 16 -15.16 -6.72 -12.96
C ALA A 16 -14.18 -7.61 -12.17
N LEU A 17 -14.63 -8.20 -11.06
CA LEU A 17 -13.82 -9.12 -10.25
C LEU A 17 -13.49 -10.41 -11.02
N VAL A 18 -14.44 -10.96 -11.77
CA VAL A 18 -14.23 -12.13 -12.64
C VAL A 18 -13.22 -11.82 -13.73
N SER A 19 -13.38 -10.71 -14.45
CA SER A 19 -12.46 -10.30 -15.50
C SER A 19 -11.03 -10.07 -14.97
N ARG A 20 -10.90 -9.42 -13.81
CA ARG A 20 -9.61 -9.19 -13.16
C ARG A 20 -8.95 -10.48 -12.68
N ALA A 21 -9.74 -11.40 -12.10
CA ALA A 21 -9.25 -12.69 -11.66
C ALA A 21 -8.71 -13.53 -12.85
N ALA A 22 -9.43 -13.52 -13.97
CA ALA A 22 -9.00 -14.17 -15.21
C ALA A 22 -7.70 -13.56 -15.76
N ALA A 23 -7.59 -12.23 -15.78
CA ALA A 23 -6.37 -11.53 -16.20
C ALA A 23 -5.15 -11.87 -15.32
N ASN A 24 -5.37 -12.10 -14.02
CA ASN A 24 -4.32 -12.49 -13.06
C ASN A 24 -4.13 -14.02 -12.95
N GLY A 25 -4.82 -14.84 -13.75
CA GLY A 25 -4.69 -16.30 -13.75
C GLY A 25 -5.10 -16.97 -12.44
N ARG A 26 -6.05 -16.40 -11.69
CA ARG A 26 -6.50 -16.93 -10.38
C ARG A 26 -8.02 -16.99 -10.25
N SER A 27 -8.51 -17.68 -9.22
CA SER A 27 -9.95 -17.73 -8.94
C SER A 27 -10.47 -16.38 -8.47
N MET A 28 -11.78 -16.14 -8.64
CA MET A 28 -12.44 -14.91 -8.15
C MET A 28 -12.28 -14.74 -6.63
N GLU A 29 -12.34 -15.83 -5.86
CA GLU A 29 -12.12 -15.83 -4.41
C GLU A 29 -10.67 -15.46 -4.05
N ALA A 30 -9.70 -15.95 -4.81
CA ALA A 30 -8.29 -15.57 -4.64
C ALA A 30 -8.04 -14.10 -5.00
N GLU A 31 -8.70 -13.58 -6.04
CA GLU A 31 -8.66 -12.15 -6.39
C GLU A 31 -9.27 -11.29 -5.27
N ALA A 32 -10.48 -11.64 -4.81
CA ALA A 32 -11.15 -10.92 -3.73
C ALA A 32 -10.29 -10.89 -2.46
N ARG A 33 -9.72 -12.04 -2.07
CA ARG A 33 -8.82 -12.13 -0.92
C ARG A 33 -7.59 -11.25 -1.10
N ALA A 34 -6.96 -11.27 -2.27
CA ALA A 34 -5.78 -10.44 -2.51
C ALA A 34 -6.09 -8.93 -2.47
N ILE A 35 -7.24 -8.52 -3.02
CA ILE A 35 -7.70 -7.13 -2.94
C ILE A 35 -7.92 -6.73 -1.49
N LEU A 36 -8.63 -7.55 -0.71
CA LEU A 36 -8.89 -7.28 0.71
C LEU A 36 -7.58 -7.22 1.51
N THR A 37 -6.67 -8.18 1.32
CA THR A 37 -5.35 -8.17 1.96
C THR A 37 -4.58 -6.90 1.64
N ALA A 38 -4.51 -6.50 0.36
CA ALA A 38 -3.82 -5.29 -0.03
C ALA A 38 -4.48 -4.01 0.51
N ALA A 39 -5.81 -3.99 0.62
CA ALA A 39 -6.56 -2.85 1.12
C ALA A 39 -6.43 -2.66 2.65
N VAL A 40 -6.29 -3.76 3.40
CA VAL A 40 -6.20 -3.72 4.87
C VAL A 40 -4.79 -3.90 5.41
N ALA A 41 -3.82 -4.22 4.55
CA ALA A 41 -2.43 -4.37 4.95
C ALA A 41 -1.95 -3.07 5.61
N PRO A 42 -1.37 -3.13 6.82
CA PRO A 42 -0.83 -1.95 7.47
C PRO A 42 0.28 -1.39 6.58
N ARG A 43 0.12 -0.13 6.14
CA ARG A 43 1.18 0.59 5.44
C ARG A 43 2.25 0.94 6.47
N ASN A 44 3.33 0.17 6.50
CA ASN A 44 4.51 0.57 7.24
C ASN A 44 5.24 1.64 6.44
N VAL A 45 4.83 2.89 6.63
CA VAL A 45 5.37 4.05 5.90
C VAL A 45 6.90 4.12 6.04
N ALA A 46 7.44 3.76 7.21
CA ALA A 46 8.88 3.73 7.41
C ALA A 46 9.57 2.69 6.51
N LEU A 47 8.99 1.48 6.40
CA LEU A 47 9.50 0.44 5.51
C LEU A 47 9.37 0.84 4.03
N GLU A 48 8.24 1.43 3.64
CA GLU A 48 7.99 1.87 2.25
C GLU A 48 8.96 3.00 1.84
N VAL A 49 9.27 3.93 2.76
CA VAL A 49 10.30 4.97 2.55
C VAL A 49 11.69 4.34 2.47
N MET A 50 12.00 3.37 3.31
CA MET A 50 13.29 2.66 3.29
C MET A 50 13.49 1.90 1.96
N GLU A 51 12.51 1.14 1.51
CA GLU A 51 12.58 0.39 0.24
C GLU A 51 12.76 1.33 -0.96
N ARG A 52 12.04 2.46 -1.00
CA ARG A 52 12.19 3.47 -2.05
C ARG A 52 13.55 4.15 -2.03
N GLY A 53 14.10 4.43 -0.83
CA GLY A 53 15.45 4.98 -0.70
C GLY A 53 16.57 3.99 -1.04
N GLN A 54 16.26 2.73 -1.30
CA GLN A 54 17.23 1.71 -1.73
C GLN A 54 17.14 1.41 -3.24
N ALA A 55 16.06 1.83 -3.92
CA ALA A 55 15.89 1.68 -5.35
C ALA A 55 16.23 3.00 -6.05
N ASP A 56 17.17 2.95 -6.99
CA ASP A 56 17.67 4.08 -7.82
C ASP A 56 18.41 5.18 -7.04
N ASP A 57 19.76 5.12 -7.03
CA ASP A 57 20.71 6.16 -6.55
C ASP A 57 20.50 6.67 -5.10
N GLY A 58 19.57 6.05 -4.37
CA GLY A 58 19.20 6.39 -3.01
C GLY A 58 18.84 7.86 -2.81
N LEU A 59 19.65 8.56 -2.01
CA LEU A 59 19.48 9.99 -1.71
C LEU A 59 20.58 10.84 -2.35
N ASP A 60 21.34 10.31 -3.31
CA ASP A 60 22.51 10.99 -3.87
C ASP A 60 22.15 12.31 -4.58
N GLY A 61 20.92 12.46 -5.04
CA GLY A 61 20.36 13.71 -5.58
C GLY A 61 19.71 14.65 -4.55
N LEU A 62 19.63 14.26 -3.28
CA LEU A 62 18.97 15.05 -2.24
C LEU A 62 19.96 16.06 -1.64
N VAL A 63 19.86 17.31 -2.08
CA VAL A 63 20.60 18.41 -1.47
C VAL A 63 20.02 18.70 -0.08
N VAL A 64 20.78 18.37 0.96
CA VAL A 64 20.45 18.76 2.34
C VAL A 64 20.74 20.26 2.48
N PRO A 65 19.72 21.12 2.69
CA PRO A 65 19.93 22.55 2.83
C PRO A 65 20.72 22.86 4.11
N GLU A 66 21.47 23.96 4.09
CA GLU A 66 22.13 24.45 5.29
C GLU A 66 21.08 24.80 6.35
N ARG A 67 21.33 24.38 7.59
CA ARG A 67 20.46 24.69 8.71
C ARG A 67 20.65 26.16 9.10
N THR A 68 19.66 27.00 8.87
CA THR A 68 19.71 28.45 9.10
C THR A 68 18.96 28.90 10.36
N ASP A 69 18.29 27.99 11.05
CA ASP A 69 17.55 28.26 12.29
C ASP A 69 18.41 28.04 13.54
N ASP A 70 18.10 28.79 14.60
CA ASP A 70 18.71 28.62 15.91
C ASP A 70 18.32 27.26 16.50
N ALA A 71 19.29 26.57 17.10
CA ALA A 71 19.04 25.29 17.74
C ALA A 71 18.02 25.45 18.88
N ARG A 72 16.87 24.77 18.73
CA ARG A 72 15.82 24.73 19.74
C ARG A 72 15.66 23.34 20.32
N TRP A 73 15.25 23.29 21.59
CA TRP A 73 14.81 22.05 22.22
C TRP A 73 13.55 21.54 21.51
N ALA A 74 13.46 20.22 21.34
CA ALA A 74 12.21 19.61 20.88
C ALA A 74 11.19 19.63 22.01
N ASP A 75 9.96 20.06 21.71
CA ASP A 75 8.83 19.92 22.62
C ASP A 75 8.36 18.45 22.61
N ILE A 76 9.09 17.60 23.33
CA ILE A 76 8.71 16.22 23.63
C ILE A 76 7.95 16.21 24.95
N GLY A 77 6.64 16.42 24.85
CA GLY A 77 5.69 16.30 25.96
C GLY A 77 5.34 14.86 26.30
#